data_AF-A0A1S4BBI5-F1
#
_entry.id   AF-A0A1S4BBI5-F1
#
_cell.length_a   1.000
_cell.length_b   1.000
_cell.length_c   1.000
_cell.angle_alpha   90.00
_cell.angle_beta   90.00
_cell.angle_gamma   90.00
#
_symmetry.space_group_name_H-M   'P 1'
#
loop_
_entity.id
_entity.type
_entity.pdbx_description
1 polymer ?
#
loop_
_entity_poly.entity_id
_entity_poly.type
_entity_poly.pdbx_seq_one_letter_code
_entity_poly.pdbx_strand_id
1 'polypeptide(L)'
;MAKGSYEKAIVSLQNLLSEKEELEPVVAERIDEITAELQTTGCKSFDPVQRIKTGFYYFKTEIYDKNPELFDKLKKGQEPKFLVFACSDSRVSPSHVLNFQPGEAFMARNITNMVPPYDKTKYSGVGAIIEYAVVHLKVENILVIGHSACGGIKALMELPEDGSESTDFIEDWVKI
;
A
#
# COMPACT_ATOMS: atom_id res chain seq x y z
N MET A 1 -27.13 13.95 11.90
CA MET A 1 -27.20 15.33 11.35
C MET A 1 -27.55 15.38 9.86
N ALA A 2 -27.08 14.45 9.02
CA ALA A 2 -27.33 14.50 7.55
C ALA A 2 -28.81 14.26 7.13
N LYS A 3 -29.54 13.33 7.76
CA LYS A 3 -30.93 12.97 7.40
C LYS A 3 -31.88 14.18 7.37
N GLY A 4 -31.83 15.05 8.37
CA GLY A 4 -32.68 16.25 8.45
C GLY A 4 -32.30 17.35 7.44
N SER A 5 -31.12 17.28 6.82
CA SER A 5 -30.73 18.21 5.75
C SER A 5 -31.35 17.83 4.40
N TYR A 6 -31.49 16.52 4.13
CA TYR A 6 -32.07 16.02 2.88
C TYR A 6 -33.58 16.22 2.83
N GLU A 7 -34.29 15.95 3.93
CA GLU A 7 -35.74 16.18 4.01
C GLU A 7 -36.11 17.64 3.78
N LYS A 8 -35.33 18.58 4.33
CA LYS A 8 -35.51 20.01 4.08
C LYS A 8 -35.27 20.39 2.62
N ALA A 9 -34.25 19.82 1.99
CA ALA A 9 -33.98 20.05 0.58
C ALA A 9 -35.11 19.53 -0.32
N ILE A 10 -35.62 18.32 -0.03
CA ILE A 10 -36.73 17.71 -0.78
C ILE A 10 -37.99 18.59 -0.70
N VAL A 11 -38.37 19.03 0.50
CA VAL A 11 -39.55 19.90 0.69
C VAL A 11 -39.38 21.23 -0.05
N SER A 12 -38.19 21.84 0.00
CA SER A 12 -37.93 23.08 -0.73
C SER A 12 -38.03 22.92 -2.24
N LEU A 13 -37.56 21.78 -2.77
CA LEU A 13 -37.66 21.45 -4.20
C LEU A 13 -39.11 21.21 -4.62
N GLN A 14 -39.90 20.49 -3.81
CA GLN A 14 -41.32 20.24 -4.07
C GLN A 14 -42.12 21.55 -4.13
N ASN A 15 -41.85 22.50 -3.22
CA ASN A 15 -42.50 23.80 -3.24
C ASN A 15 -42.14 24.60 -4.51
N LEU A 16 -40.86 24.62 -4.90
CA LEU A 16 -40.41 25.32 -6.11
C LEU A 16 -41.00 24.73 -7.40
N LEU A 17 -41.19 23.41 -7.44
CA LEU A 17 -41.85 22.73 -8.55
C LEU A 17 -43.34 23.07 -8.63
N SER A 18 -44.03 23.16 -7.49
CA SER A 18 -45.45 23.54 -7.44
C SER A 18 -45.72 24.97 -7.91
N GLU A 19 -44.75 25.87 -7.78
CA GLU A 19 -44.85 27.27 -8.23
C GLU A 19 -44.48 27.47 -9.70
N LYS A 20 -43.86 26.47 -10.34
CA LYS A 20 -43.29 26.57 -11.69
C LYS A 20 -43.51 25.28 -12.48
N GLU A 21 -44.77 24.95 -12.77
CA GLU A 21 -45.17 23.75 -13.52
C GLU A 21 -44.43 23.59 -14.87
N GLU A 22 -44.05 24.70 -15.53
CA GLU A 22 -43.27 24.67 -16.78
C GLU A 22 -41.86 24.08 -16.64
N LEU A 23 -41.34 23.96 -15.40
CA LEU A 23 -40.02 23.39 -15.11
C LEU A 23 -40.04 21.90 -14.79
N GLU A 24 -41.21 21.28 -14.63
CA GLU A 24 -41.31 19.83 -14.39
C GLU A 24 -40.51 18.98 -15.41
N PRO A 25 -40.60 19.20 -16.74
CA PRO A 25 -39.83 18.40 -17.69
C PRO A 25 -38.32 18.60 -17.54
N VAL A 26 -37.88 19.83 -17.23
CA VAL A 26 -36.46 20.16 -17.03
C VAL A 26 -35.93 19.52 -15.75
N VAL A 27 -36.73 19.50 -14.68
CA VAL A 27 -36.33 18.90 -13.41
C VAL A 27 -36.33 17.38 -13.49
N ALA A 28 -37.29 16.76 -14.20
CA ALA A 28 -37.28 15.33 -14.46
C ALA A 28 -36.00 14.91 -15.22
N GLU A 29 -35.64 15.62 -16.28
CA GLU A 29 -34.41 15.36 -17.05
C GLU A 29 -33.16 15.50 -16.17
N ARG A 30 -33.07 16.54 -15.33
CA ARG A 30 -31.95 16.71 -14.39
C ARG A 30 -31.89 15.65 -13.30
N ILE A 31 -33.04 15.19 -12.80
CA ILE A 31 -33.10 14.08 -11.84
C ILE A 31 -32.60 12.79 -12.49
N ASP A 32 -32.99 12.53 -13.73
CA ASP A 32 -32.53 11.37 -14.49
C ASP A 32 -31.02 11.42 -14.73
N GLU A 33 -30.48 12.57 -15.14
CA GLU A 33 -29.03 12.81 -15.28
C GLU A 33 -28.27 12.53 -13.97
N ILE A 34 -28.70 13.14 -12.86
CA ILE A 34 -28.06 12.97 -11.55
C ILE A 34 -28.17 11.52 -11.07
N THR A 35 -29.30 10.85 -11.34
CA THR A 35 -29.51 9.45 -10.99
C THR A 35 -28.58 8.54 -11.79
N ALA A 36 -28.40 8.79 -13.09
CA ALA A 36 -27.45 8.08 -13.93
C ALA A 36 -25.98 8.32 -13.50
N GLU A 37 -25.63 9.56 -13.15
CA GLU A 37 -24.31 9.88 -12.60
C GLU A 37 -24.06 9.17 -11.26
N LEU A 38 -25.03 9.14 -10.34
CA LEU A 38 -24.89 8.45 -9.06
C LEU A 38 -24.80 6.93 -9.23
N GLN A 39 -25.57 6.35 -10.16
CA GLN A 39 -25.51 4.91 -10.49
C GLN A 39 -24.16 4.52 -11.09
N THR A 40 -23.57 5.36 -11.94
CA THR A 40 -22.23 5.11 -12.52
C THR A 40 -21.11 5.34 -11.50
N THR A 41 -21.32 6.21 -10.51
CA THR A 41 -20.34 6.46 -9.43
C THR A 41 -20.22 5.27 -8.47
N GLY A 42 -21.29 4.50 -8.28
CA GLY A 42 -21.31 3.29 -7.44
C GLY A 42 -20.62 2.06 -8.05
N CYS A 43 -20.26 2.11 -9.34
CA CYS A 43 -19.72 0.97 -10.09
C CYS A 43 -18.44 1.32 -10.87
N LYS A 44 -17.53 2.11 -10.29
CA LYS A 44 -16.20 2.25 -10.88
C LYS A 44 -15.37 1.02 -10.52
N SER A 45 -15.10 0.17 -11.50
CA SER A 45 -14.12 -0.89 -11.38
C SER A 45 -12.76 -0.30 -10.97
N PHE A 46 -11.99 -1.05 -10.19
CA PHE A 46 -10.66 -0.60 -9.77
C PHE A 46 -9.77 -0.42 -11.00
N ASP A 47 -9.31 0.81 -11.23
CA ASP A 47 -8.32 1.12 -12.26
C ASP A 47 -6.91 1.16 -11.63
N PRO A 48 -6.07 0.13 -11.86
CA PRO A 48 -4.73 0.08 -11.29
C PRO A 48 -3.82 1.20 -11.79
N VAL A 49 -3.97 1.62 -13.05
CA VAL A 49 -3.13 2.67 -13.65
C VAL A 49 -3.46 4.01 -13.02
N GLN A 50 -4.74 4.31 -12.85
CA GLN A 50 -5.17 5.55 -12.19
C GLN A 50 -4.78 5.56 -10.71
N ARG A 51 -4.87 4.42 -10.01
CA ARG A 51 -4.41 4.32 -8.62
C ARG A 51 -2.93 4.62 -8.47
N ILE A 52 -2.08 4.14 -9.38
CA ILE A 52 -0.63 4.43 -9.36
C ILE A 52 -0.38 5.90 -9.65
N LYS A 53 -1.02 6.46 -10.70
CA LYS A 53 -0.86 7.87 -11.07
C LYS A 53 -1.24 8.81 -9.94
N THR A 54 -2.46 8.67 -9.42
CA THR A 54 -2.98 9.52 -8.33
C THR A 54 -2.13 9.39 -7.06
N GLY A 55 -1.68 8.17 -6.73
CA GLY A 55 -0.78 7.95 -5.60
C GLY A 55 0.58 8.63 -5.75
N PHE A 56 1.18 8.58 -6.94
CA PHE A 56 2.43 9.28 -7.21
C PHE A 56 2.25 10.80 -7.20
N TYR A 57 1.15 11.32 -7.77
CA TYR A 57 0.85 12.75 -7.68
C TYR A 57 0.73 13.23 -6.24
N TYR A 58 0.03 12.47 -5.39
CA TYR A 58 -0.03 12.77 -3.96
C TYR A 58 1.37 12.78 -3.32
N PHE A 59 2.20 11.75 -3.54
CA PHE A 59 3.58 11.74 -3.05
C PHE A 59 4.34 12.97 -3.54
N LYS A 60 4.22 13.32 -4.81
CA LYS A 60 4.94 14.44 -5.42
C LYS A 60 4.55 15.77 -4.77
N THR A 61 3.26 16.06 -4.64
CA THR A 61 2.77 17.36 -4.16
C THR A 61 2.75 17.49 -2.64
N GLU A 62 2.42 16.40 -1.93
CA GLU A 62 2.21 16.45 -0.48
C GLU A 62 3.43 16.05 0.34
N ILE A 63 4.38 15.32 -0.26
CA ILE A 63 5.57 14.82 0.45
C ILE A 63 6.83 15.41 -0.19
N TYR A 64 7.07 15.16 -1.48
CA TYR A 64 8.31 15.55 -2.12
C TYR A 64 8.48 17.08 -2.19
N ASP A 65 7.51 17.78 -2.76
CA ASP A 65 7.59 19.24 -2.96
C ASP A 65 7.55 20.03 -1.64
N LYS A 66 6.95 19.46 -0.60
CA LYS A 66 6.90 20.07 0.74
C LYS A 66 8.17 19.85 1.58
N ASN A 67 9.07 18.97 1.14
CA ASN A 67 10.30 18.64 1.87
C ASN A 67 11.56 18.78 0.97
N PRO A 68 11.79 19.94 0.32
CA PRO A 68 12.87 20.11 -0.64
C PRO A 68 14.25 19.85 -0.04
N GLU A 69 14.51 20.31 1.19
CA GLU A 69 15.81 20.11 1.86
C GLU A 69 16.13 18.62 2.11
N LEU A 70 15.13 17.84 2.50
CA LEU A 70 15.28 16.40 2.70
C LEU A 70 15.63 15.73 1.39
N PHE A 71 14.80 15.94 0.37
CA PHE A 71 15.00 15.28 -0.91
C PHE A 71 16.26 15.77 -1.62
N ASP A 72 16.66 17.04 -1.49
CA ASP A 72 17.94 17.61 -1.95
C ASP A 72 19.17 16.89 -1.40
N LYS A 73 19.12 16.47 -0.13
CA LYS A 73 20.17 15.64 0.46
C LYS A 73 20.12 14.23 -0.12
N LEU A 74 18.93 13.62 -0.18
CA LEU A 74 18.76 12.24 -0.68
C LEU A 74 19.16 12.06 -2.15
N LYS A 75 19.10 13.11 -3.00
CA LYS A 75 19.60 13.04 -4.39
C LYS A 75 21.11 12.79 -4.47
N LYS A 76 21.85 13.21 -3.44
CA LYS A 76 23.31 13.13 -3.40
C LYS A 76 23.80 11.78 -2.90
N GLY A 77 22.97 11.04 -2.18
CA GLY A 77 23.29 9.74 -1.61
C GLY A 77 22.32 9.33 -0.51
N GLN A 78 22.53 8.11 0.00
CA GLN A 78 21.78 7.56 1.13
C GLN A 78 22.76 7.15 2.24
N GLU A 79 22.37 7.36 3.49
CA GLU A 79 23.13 6.95 4.68
C GLU A 79 22.19 6.37 5.75
N PRO A 80 21.46 5.28 5.42
CA PRO A 80 20.51 4.67 6.36
C PRO A 80 21.23 4.10 7.57
N LYS A 81 20.57 4.17 8.74
CA LYS A 81 21.10 3.61 10.00
C LYS A 81 20.60 2.19 10.28
N PHE A 82 19.58 1.77 9.54
CA PHE A 82 18.91 0.47 9.71
C PHE A 82 18.91 -0.32 8.41
N LEU A 83 19.24 -1.61 8.48
CA LEU A 83 18.78 -2.61 7.53
C LEU A 83 17.55 -3.30 8.12
N VAL A 84 16.46 -3.39 7.36
CA VAL A 84 15.20 -3.98 7.84
C VAL A 84 14.78 -5.13 6.94
N PHE A 85 14.68 -6.33 7.50
CA PHE A 85 13.96 -7.47 6.92
C PHE A 85 12.54 -7.50 7.44
N ALA A 86 11.56 -7.43 6.55
CA ALA A 86 10.14 -7.50 6.88
C ALA A 86 9.36 -8.32 5.86
N CYS A 87 8.20 -8.84 6.26
CA CYS A 87 7.43 -9.72 5.38
C CYS A 87 6.86 -8.91 4.21
N SER A 88 6.71 -9.51 3.03
CA SER A 88 6.05 -8.91 1.87
C SER A 88 4.54 -8.65 2.08
N ASP A 89 3.96 -9.14 3.17
CA ASP A 89 2.55 -8.94 3.55
C ASP A 89 2.13 -7.46 3.47
N SER A 90 1.03 -7.18 2.77
CA SER A 90 0.59 -5.82 2.43
C SER A 90 0.15 -4.99 3.65
N ARG A 91 -0.05 -5.62 4.81
CA ARG A 91 -0.54 -4.97 6.03
C ARG A 91 0.57 -4.37 6.90
N VAL A 92 1.82 -4.77 6.68
CA VAL A 92 2.94 -4.53 7.62
C VAL A 92 4.12 -3.82 6.97
N SER A 93 3.85 -2.76 6.20
CA SER A 93 4.91 -1.91 5.64
C SER A 93 5.74 -1.29 6.78
N PRO A 94 7.07 -1.54 6.87
CA PRO A 94 7.89 -1.00 7.97
C PRO A 94 7.91 0.52 8.02
N SER A 95 7.91 1.20 6.86
CA SER A 95 7.80 2.66 6.80
C SER A 95 6.56 3.20 7.52
N HIS A 96 5.45 2.47 7.46
CA HIS A 96 4.20 2.87 8.11
C HIS A 96 4.19 2.47 9.59
N VAL A 97 4.58 1.23 9.91
CA VAL A 97 4.53 0.70 11.28
C VAL A 97 5.51 1.42 12.21
N LEU A 98 6.71 1.74 11.72
CA LEU A 98 7.78 2.38 12.50
C LEU A 98 7.96 3.86 12.17
N ASN A 99 7.15 4.42 11.28
CA ASN A 99 7.24 5.82 10.83
C ASN A 99 8.63 6.20 10.27
N PHE A 100 9.30 5.26 9.57
CA PHE A 100 10.56 5.58 8.90
C PHE A 100 10.35 6.60 7.79
N GLN A 101 11.19 7.64 7.82
CA GLN A 101 11.30 8.64 6.78
C GLN A 101 12.21 8.15 5.64
N PRO A 102 12.08 8.75 4.43
CA PRO A 102 12.98 8.46 3.32
C PRO A 102 14.46 8.64 3.72
N GLY A 103 15.25 7.59 3.51
CA GLY A 103 16.68 7.56 3.81
C GLY A 103 17.07 6.97 5.17
N GLU A 104 16.11 6.69 6.08
CA GLU A 104 16.45 6.15 7.41
C GLU A 104 16.75 4.65 7.40
N ALA A 105 16.06 3.88 6.56
CA ALA A 105 16.17 2.42 6.52
C ALA A 105 16.38 1.90 5.09
N PHE A 106 17.35 1.00 4.95
CA PHE A 106 17.52 0.16 3.77
C PHE A 106 16.66 -1.09 3.94
N MET A 107 15.70 -1.31 3.03
CA MET A 107 14.64 -2.29 3.23
C MET A 107 14.78 -3.52 2.35
N ALA A 108 14.62 -4.70 2.97
CA ALA A 108 14.49 -5.99 2.31
C ALA A 108 13.14 -6.60 2.69
N ARG A 109 12.37 -7.03 1.69
CA ARG A 109 11.08 -7.69 1.91
C ARG A 109 10.99 -8.98 1.13
N ASN A 110 10.64 -10.06 1.82
CA ASN A 110 10.44 -11.39 1.26
C ASN A 110 9.32 -12.12 2.00
N ILE A 111 8.98 -13.33 1.56
CA ILE A 111 8.03 -14.19 2.29
C ILE A 111 8.65 -14.50 3.66
N THR A 112 7.86 -14.36 4.72
CA THR A 112 8.25 -14.68 6.11
C THR A 112 9.41 -13.87 6.70
N ASN A 113 9.82 -12.76 6.10
CA ASN A 113 10.94 -11.93 6.59
C ASN A 113 12.20 -12.75 6.91
N MET A 114 12.45 -13.80 6.12
CA MET A 114 13.50 -14.78 6.39
C MET A 114 14.86 -14.24 6.00
N VAL A 115 15.86 -14.62 6.80
CA VAL A 115 17.27 -14.40 6.54
C VAL A 115 17.93 -15.77 6.49
N PRO A 116 18.14 -16.37 5.30
CA PRO A 116 18.75 -17.68 5.19
C PRO A 116 20.23 -17.65 5.61
N PRO A 117 20.83 -18.83 5.89
CA PRO A 117 22.26 -18.97 6.07
C PRO A 117 23.06 -18.47 4.86
N TYR A 118 24.35 -18.20 5.07
CA TYR A 118 25.25 -17.80 3.98
C TYR A 118 25.39 -18.91 2.93
N ASP A 119 24.89 -18.65 1.73
CA ASP A 119 25.09 -19.49 0.54
C ASP A 119 25.17 -18.58 -0.71
N LYS A 120 26.34 -18.54 -1.35
CA LYS A 120 26.59 -17.72 -2.53
C LYS A 120 25.84 -18.18 -3.78
N THR A 121 25.38 -19.43 -3.80
CA THR A 121 24.69 -20.03 -4.95
C THR A 121 23.18 -19.91 -4.75
N LYS A 122 22.66 -20.28 -3.58
CA LYS A 122 21.21 -20.34 -3.31
C LYS A 122 20.61 -18.99 -2.88
N TYR A 123 21.34 -18.21 -2.09
CA TYR A 123 20.78 -17.04 -1.40
C TYR A 123 21.58 -15.75 -1.67
N SER A 124 22.18 -15.66 -2.86
CA SER A 124 22.98 -14.50 -3.29
C SER A 124 22.21 -13.18 -3.17
N GLY A 125 20.89 -13.17 -3.37
CA GLY A 125 20.06 -11.98 -3.20
C GLY A 125 20.07 -11.43 -1.76
N VAL A 126 19.82 -12.29 -0.76
CA VAL A 126 19.87 -11.87 0.65
C VAL A 126 21.30 -11.56 1.08
N GLY A 127 22.27 -12.37 0.65
CA GLY A 127 23.69 -12.12 0.89
C GLY A 127 24.13 -10.74 0.39
N ALA A 128 23.76 -10.38 -0.85
CA ALA A 128 24.10 -9.09 -1.46
C ALA A 128 23.44 -7.92 -0.73
N ILE A 129 22.19 -8.06 -0.27
CA ILE A 129 21.51 -7.04 0.54
C ILE A 129 22.28 -6.77 1.83
N ILE A 130 22.65 -7.82 2.55
CA ILE A 130 23.38 -7.71 3.83
C ILE A 130 24.77 -7.13 3.58
N GLU A 131 25.50 -7.66 2.60
CA GLU A 131 26.83 -7.18 2.22
C GLU A 131 26.79 -5.69 1.86
N TYR A 132 25.84 -5.27 1.02
CA TYR A 132 25.71 -3.87 0.63
C TYR A 132 25.38 -2.96 1.82
N ALA A 133 24.40 -3.36 2.65
CA ALA A 133 24.01 -2.57 3.81
C ALA A 133 25.17 -2.43 4.83
N VAL A 134 25.85 -3.52 5.15
CA VAL A 134 26.89 -3.54 6.19
C VAL A 134 28.21 -2.98 5.67
N VAL A 135 28.67 -3.43 4.50
CA VAL A 135 30.00 -3.09 3.97
C VAL A 135 30.00 -1.74 3.26
N HIS A 136 28.94 -1.39 2.54
CA HIS A 136 28.91 -0.17 1.74
C HIS A 136 28.14 0.98 2.42
N LEU A 137 26.92 0.71 2.90
CA LEU A 137 26.09 1.75 3.55
C LEU A 137 26.44 1.98 5.02
N LYS A 138 27.18 1.06 5.64
CA LYS A 138 27.60 1.12 7.05
C LYS A 138 26.41 1.28 8.02
N VAL A 139 25.33 0.54 7.76
CA VAL A 139 24.19 0.50 8.69
C VAL A 139 24.66 0.06 10.07
N GLU A 140 24.07 0.65 11.11
CA GLU A 140 24.45 0.40 12.51
C GLU A 140 23.62 -0.74 13.13
N ASN A 141 22.44 -0.98 12.57
CA ASN A 141 21.44 -1.89 13.12
C ASN A 141 20.83 -2.77 12.02
N ILE A 142 20.61 -4.06 12.32
CA ILE A 142 19.85 -4.97 11.47
C ILE A 142 18.61 -5.43 12.25
N LEU A 143 17.43 -5.17 11.70
CA LEU A 143 16.15 -5.55 12.28
C LEU A 143 15.51 -6.66 11.44
N VAL A 144 15.08 -7.74 12.09
CA VAL A 144 14.25 -8.78 11.48
C VAL A 144 12.88 -8.75 12.15
N ILE A 145 11.86 -8.33 11.40
CA ILE A 145 10.54 -8.00 11.94
C ILE A 145 9.52 -9.05 11.46
N GLY A 146 9.14 -9.94 12.38
CA GLY A 146 7.97 -10.82 12.22
C GLY A 146 6.64 -10.10 12.40
N HIS A 147 5.53 -10.78 12.12
CA HIS A 147 4.20 -10.22 12.34
C HIS A 147 3.15 -11.30 12.65
N SER A 148 2.04 -10.88 13.25
CA SER A 148 0.91 -11.75 13.53
C SER A 148 0.20 -12.20 12.24
N ALA A 149 -0.36 -13.42 12.26
CA ALA A 149 -1.08 -14.03 11.13
C ALA A 149 -0.26 -14.02 9.82
N CYS A 150 1.03 -14.38 9.91
CA CYS A 150 1.90 -14.50 8.76
C CYS A 150 1.55 -15.73 7.92
N GLY A 151 1.18 -15.52 6.65
CA GLY A 151 0.81 -16.59 5.73
C GLY A 151 1.93 -17.59 5.47
N GLY A 152 3.18 -17.14 5.37
CA GLY A 152 4.31 -18.05 5.15
C GLY A 152 4.68 -18.86 6.40
N ILE A 153 4.53 -18.31 7.62
CA ILE A 153 4.68 -19.11 8.85
C ILE A 153 3.56 -20.14 8.92
N LYS A 154 2.33 -19.76 8.58
CA LYS A 154 1.23 -20.72 8.50
C LYS A 154 1.56 -21.85 7.51
N ALA A 155 2.06 -21.52 6.32
CA ALA A 155 2.49 -22.51 5.33
C ALA A 155 3.59 -23.45 5.86
N LEU A 156 4.59 -22.91 6.57
CA LEU A 156 5.63 -23.71 7.24
C LEU A 156 5.02 -24.71 8.24
N MET A 157 4.05 -24.27 9.05
CA MET A 157 3.40 -25.10 10.05
C MET A 157 2.46 -26.16 9.44
N GLU A 158 2.04 -25.97 8.19
CA GLU A 158 1.14 -26.87 7.45
C GLU A 158 1.89 -27.79 6.47
N LEU A 159 3.23 -27.78 6.47
CA LEU A 159 4.01 -28.67 5.62
C LEU A 159 3.70 -30.14 5.92
N PRO A 160 3.50 -30.97 4.88
CA PRO A 160 3.20 -32.37 5.07
C PRO A 160 4.44 -33.13 5.55
N GLU A 161 4.26 -34.01 6.54
CA GLU A 161 5.35 -34.81 7.12
C GLU A 161 5.92 -35.85 6.14
N ASP A 162 5.16 -36.23 5.11
CA ASP A 162 5.57 -37.20 4.09
C ASP A 162 6.55 -36.63 3.05
N GLY A 163 6.87 -35.34 3.15
CA GLY A 163 7.79 -34.65 2.23
C GLY A 163 7.20 -34.36 0.86
N SER A 164 5.89 -34.54 0.66
CA SER A 164 5.23 -34.10 -0.57
C SER A 164 5.26 -32.57 -0.70
N GLU A 165 5.36 -32.08 -1.94
CA GLU A 165 5.37 -30.64 -2.24
C GLU A 165 4.22 -30.31 -3.18
N SER A 166 3.55 -29.20 -2.89
CA SER A 166 2.38 -28.72 -3.61
C SER A 166 2.62 -27.38 -4.32
N THR A 167 3.78 -26.76 -4.09
CA THR A 167 4.17 -25.48 -4.64
C THR A 167 5.57 -25.54 -5.23
N ASP A 168 5.86 -24.69 -6.20
CA ASP A 168 7.16 -24.69 -6.89
C ASP A 168 8.30 -24.08 -6.06
N PHE A 169 7.97 -23.20 -5.08
CA PHE A 169 8.98 -22.41 -4.36
C PHE A 169 8.65 -22.14 -2.89
N ILE A 170 7.38 -22.19 -2.49
CA ILE A 170 6.97 -21.72 -1.16
C ILE A 170 7.49 -22.68 -0.09
N GLU A 171 7.29 -23.99 -0.28
CA GLU A 171 7.78 -24.99 0.67
C GLU A 171 9.30 -24.93 0.82
N ASP A 172 10.04 -24.91 -0.28
CA ASP A 172 11.50 -24.75 -0.28
C ASP A 172 11.97 -23.48 0.44
N TRP A 173 11.27 -22.36 0.24
CA TRP A 173 11.63 -21.09 0.85
C TRP A 173 11.32 -21.02 2.35
N VAL A 174 10.21 -21.60 2.81
CA VAL A 174 9.86 -21.52 4.24
C VAL A 174 10.63 -22.54 5.09
N LYS A 175 11.22 -23.57 4.47
CA LYS A 175 12.08 -24.59 5.12
C LYS A 175 13.54 -24.15 5.33
N ILE A 176 13.95 -22.98 4.84
CA ILE A 176 15.35 -22.50 4.88
C ILE A 176 15.90 -22.29 6.30
#